data_AF-A0A0L6ZB89-F1
#
_entry.id   AF-A0A0L6ZB89-F1
#
_cell.length_a   1.000
_cell.length_b   1.000
_cell.length_c   1.000
_cell.angle_alpha   90.00
_cell.angle_beta   90.00
_cell.angle_gamma   90.00
#
_symmetry.space_group_name_H-M   'P 1'
#
loop_
_entity.id
_entity.type
_entity.pdbx_description
1 polymer ?
#
loop_
_entity_poly.entity_id
_entity_poly.type
_entity_poly.pdbx_seq_one_letter_code
_entity_poly.pdbx_strand_id
1 'polypeptide(L)'
;MQDNFQVTNSEVQQVTTDECIIGQKVYGKCRQQDCLKPLDSNTIPTPGMIQIDSSRSGETENISGGGLIGTIAPNSIIKFDSTVSGVQLVPNTFSVSDIKVLSIQPSVFSQDGFYDVTIKYTFAYQINLLDSNGDPIPVTLGTGTTTDINAFTTYTKLVPLFGGEASTSTVVTLNTLYDPSSVYSQANPYTLVEAIANPLTINIGTYVVGTETEYHADITIGLFTIIKLFRIVNMLVASAGNCDVPVCDPIQPGDPCEYFNSLPFPFDDFDPPSSLV
;
A
#
# COMPACT_ATOMS: atom_id res chain seq x y z
N MET A 1 6.42 11.50 77.71
CA MET A 1 5.66 10.88 76.61
C MET A 1 5.50 11.95 75.55
N GLN A 2 6.49 12.03 74.67
CA GLN A 2 6.48 12.87 73.47
C GLN A 2 6.15 11.93 72.31
N ASP A 3 5.19 12.30 71.47
CA ASP A 3 5.09 11.79 70.11
C ASP A 3 4.64 12.94 69.20
N ASN A 4 5.63 13.71 68.74
CA ASN A 4 5.47 14.54 67.55
C ASN A 4 5.75 13.63 66.35
N PHE A 5 4.68 13.10 65.75
CA PHE A 5 4.76 12.40 64.47
C PHE A 5 4.99 13.45 63.37
N GLN A 6 6.25 13.76 63.08
CA GLN A 6 6.60 14.47 61.85
C GLN A 6 6.50 13.48 60.70
N VAL A 7 5.47 13.64 59.87
CA VAL A 7 5.43 13.06 58.53
C VAL A 7 6.41 13.86 57.68
N THR A 8 7.65 13.37 57.56
CA THR A 8 8.55 13.84 56.52
C THR A 8 8.00 13.34 55.20
N ASN A 9 7.42 14.25 54.40
CA ASN A 9 7.25 14.05 52.97
C ASN A 9 8.64 13.88 52.37
N SER A 10 9.15 12.65 52.37
CA SER A 10 10.20 12.24 51.45
C SER A 10 9.55 12.10 50.09
N GLU A 11 9.35 13.23 49.42
CA GLU A 11 9.28 13.23 47.96
C GLU A 11 10.58 12.58 47.51
N VAL A 12 10.50 11.31 47.10
CA VAL A 12 11.57 10.66 46.37
C VAL A 12 11.74 11.51 45.12
N GLN A 13 12.71 12.43 45.13
CA GLN A 13 13.20 13.07 43.92
C GLN A 13 13.68 11.92 43.03
N GLN A 14 12.83 11.50 42.10
CA GLN A 14 13.23 10.68 40.99
C GLN A 14 14.35 11.47 40.30
N VAL A 15 15.59 11.01 40.48
CA VAL A 15 16.74 11.55 39.75
C VAL A 15 16.46 11.23 38.29
N THR A 16 15.97 12.22 37.55
CA THR A 16 15.79 12.11 36.10
C THR A 16 17.17 12.19 35.48
N THR A 17 17.65 11.08 34.93
CA THR A 17 18.88 11.04 34.14
C THR A 17 18.55 11.46 32.71
N ASP A 18 19.31 12.42 32.17
CA ASP A 18 19.18 12.80 30.76
C ASP A 18 19.73 11.67 29.88
N GLU A 19 18.82 10.92 29.25
CA GLU A 19 19.16 9.89 28.28
C GLU A 19 19.00 10.42 26.86
N CYS A 20 20.02 10.22 26.03
CA CYS A 20 19.96 10.57 24.62
C CYS A 20 19.32 9.41 23.83
N ILE A 21 18.06 9.59 23.42
CA ILE A 21 17.30 8.60 22.66
C ILE A 21 17.04 9.12 21.25
N ILE A 22 17.36 8.30 20.25
CA ILE A 22 16.98 8.53 18.85
C ILE A 22 15.63 7.87 18.62
N GLY A 23 14.63 8.67 18.24
CA GLY A 23 13.26 8.21 18.01
C GLY A 23 12.80 8.43 16.57
N GLN A 24 11.96 7.51 16.08
CA GLN A 24 11.19 7.70 14.86
C GLN A 24 9.88 8.42 15.21
N LYS A 25 9.88 9.75 15.17
CA LYS A 25 8.68 10.54 15.46
C LYS A 25 7.74 10.48 14.26
N VAL A 26 6.55 9.93 14.46
CA VAL A 26 5.48 9.89 13.45
C VAL A 26 4.80 11.26 13.39
N TYR A 27 4.73 11.84 12.18
CA TYR A 27 4.08 13.13 11.90
C TYR A 27 2.66 12.94 11.36
N GLY A 28 2.51 11.95 10.47
CA GLY A 28 1.24 11.62 9.83
C GLY A 28 1.09 10.12 9.80
N LYS A 29 -0.12 9.64 10.05
CA LYS A 29 -0.43 8.23 9.97
C LYS A 29 -1.90 8.04 9.67
N CYS A 30 -2.21 6.97 8.95
CA CYS A 30 -3.59 6.59 8.75
C CYS A 30 -3.72 5.10 8.38
N ARG A 31 -4.92 4.57 8.52
CA ARG A 31 -5.30 3.20 8.14
C ARG A 31 -6.35 3.22 7.03
N GLN A 32 -6.31 2.21 6.17
CA GLN A 32 -7.27 2.04 5.07
C GLN A 32 -7.71 0.57 4.96
N GLN A 33 -8.91 0.42 4.40
CA GLN A 33 -9.50 -0.84 4.02
C GLN A 33 -9.98 -0.70 2.57
N ASP A 34 -9.25 -1.32 1.64
CA ASP A 34 -9.48 -1.22 0.21
C ASP A 34 -10.06 -2.54 -0.33
N CYS A 35 -11.12 -2.46 -1.14
CA CYS A 35 -11.66 -3.59 -1.90
C CYS A 35 -11.19 -3.47 -3.34
N LEU A 36 -10.23 -4.32 -3.72
CA LEU A 36 -9.58 -4.30 -5.03
C LEU A 36 -10.25 -5.33 -5.94
N LYS A 37 -10.72 -4.91 -7.11
CA LYS A 37 -11.41 -5.79 -8.05
C LYS A 37 -11.10 -5.42 -9.52
N PRO A 38 -10.87 -6.40 -10.41
CA PRO A 38 -10.85 -6.17 -11.84
C PRO A 38 -12.19 -5.66 -12.38
N LEU A 39 -12.13 -4.80 -13.40
CA LEU A 39 -13.30 -4.42 -14.17
C LEU A 39 -13.36 -5.25 -15.44
N ASP A 40 -14.23 -6.25 -15.44
CA ASP A 40 -14.60 -6.99 -16.65
C ASP A 40 -15.79 -6.33 -17.36
N SER A 41 -16.18 -6.87 -18.52
CA SER A 41 -17.26 -6.32 -19.35
C SER A 41 -18.65 -6.38 -18.69
N ASN A 42 -18.80 -7.17 -17.63
CA ASN A 42 -20.05 -7.37 -16.91
C ASN A 42 -20.08 -6.64 -15.56
N THR A 43 -18.96 -6.07 -15.12
CA THR A 43 -18.84 -5.43 -13.82
C THR A 43 -19.32 -3.99 -13.89
N ILE A 44 -20.34 -3.67 -13.10
CA ILE A 44 -20.76 -2.30 -12.86
C ILE A 44 -19.91 -1.75 -11.70
N PRO A 45 -19.12 -0.67 -11.90
CA PRO A 45 -18.37 -0.05 -10.83
C PRO A 45 -19.31 0.40 -9.71
N THR A 46 -19.09 -0.08 -8.49
CA THR A 46 -19.83 0.37 -7.30
C THR A 46 -19.01 1.36 -6.50
N PRO A 47 -19.65 2.31 -5.79
CA PRO A 47 -18.93 3.20 -4.87
C PRO A 47 -18.04 2.43 -3.89
N GLY A 48 -16.77 2.83 -3.76
CA GLY A 48 -15.79 2.18 -2.89
C GLY A 48 -15.07 0.96 -3.51
N MET A 49 -15.41 0.56 -4.75
CA MET A 49 -14.62 -0.42 -5.50
C MET A 49 -13.38 0.26 -6.09
N ILE A 50 -12.22 -0.34 -5.89
CA ILE A 50 -10.97 0.13 -6.49
C ILE A 50 -10.57 -0.84 -7.59
N GLN A 51 -10.41 -0.31 -8.81
CA GLN A 51 -10.04 -1.12 -9.96
C GLN A 51 -8.57 -1.56 -9.86
N ILE A 52 -8.33 -2.83 -10.19
CA ILE A 52 -7.00 -3.40 -10.45
C ILE A 52 -7.00 -4.15 -11.79
N ASP A 53 -5.81 -4.51 -12.28
CA ASP A 53 -5.68 -5.37 -13.45
C ASP A 53 -6.00 -6.84 -13.14
N SER A 54 -6.37 -7.59 -14.17
CA SER A 54 -6.44 -9.06 -14.14
C SER A 54 -5.10 -9.70 -13.77
N SER A 55 -5.14 -10.96 -13.34
CA SER A 55 -3.94 -11.71 -12.93
C SER A 55 -2.91 -11.81 -14.06
N ARG A 56 -1.66 -11.52 -13.73
CA ARG A 56 -0.49 -11.65 -14.61
C ARG A 56 0.29 -12.91 -14.27
N SER A 57 0.96 -13.50 -15.26
CA SER A 57 1.86 -14.63 -15.07
C SER A 57 3.07 -14.21 -14.22
N GLY A 58 3.22 -14.84 -13.06
CA GLY A 58 4.38 -14.71 -12.18
C GLY A 58 5.49 -15.71 -12.50
N GLU A 59 5.37 -16.47 -13.58
CA GLU A 59 6.37 -17.45 -14.00
C GLU A 59 7.64 -16.80 -14.53
N THR A 60 8.76 -17.53 -14.43
CA THR A 60 10.05 -17.11 -15.01
C THR A 60 10.18 -17.47 -16.49
N GLU A 61 9.39 -18.41 -16.97
CA GLU A 61 9.36 -18.89 -18.35
C GLU A 61 7.97 -18.72 -18.95
N ASN A 62 7.87 -18.86 -20.28
CA ASN A 62 6.59 -18.79 -20.97
C ASN A 62 5.71 -20.00 -20.61
N ILE A 63 4.40 -19.75 -20.51
CA ILE A 63 3.38 -20.80 -20.40
C ILE A 63 2.52 -20.87 -21.66
N SER A 64 2.07 -22.06 -22.03
CA SER A 64 1.22 -22.29 -23.22
C SER A 64 0.41 -23.58 -23.12
N GLY A 65 -0.59 -23.73 -23.99
CA GLY A 65 -1.48 -24.89 -24.00
C GLY A 65 -2.50 -24.86 -22.85
N GLY A 66 -3.22 -25.96 -22.63
CA GLY A 66 -4.15 -26.09 -21.50
C GLY A 66 -5.25 -25.02 -21.45
N GLY A 67 -5.75 -24.60 -22.62
CA GLY A 67 -6.78 -23.57 -22.74
C GLY A 67 -6.26 -22.13 -22.75
N LEU A 68 -4.95 -21.90 -22.61
CA LEU A 68 -4.35 -20.57 -22.75
C LEU A 68 -4.44 -20.07 -24.20
N ILE A 69 -4.74 -18.78 -24.37
CA ILE A 69 -4.73 -18.12 -25.68
C ILE A 69 -3.28 -17.79 -26.05
N GLY A 70 -2.70 -18.64 -26.90
CA GLY A 70 -1.32 -18.49 -27.37
C GLY A 70 -0.28 -18.78 -26.28
N THR A 71 0.87 -18.13 -26.41
CA THR A 71 1.97 -18.25 -25.44
C THR A 71 1.97 -17.01 -24.53
N ILE A 72 1.81 -17.22 -23.23
CA ILE A 72 1.83 -16.17 -22.23
C ILE A 72 3.26 -16.01 -21.69
N ALA A 73 3.85 -14.84 -21.92
CA ALA A 73 5.16 -14.50 -21.39
C ALA A 73 5.07 -14.07 -19.91
N PRO A 74 6.18 -14.15 -19.14
CA PRO A 74 6.26 -13.55 -17.81
C PRO A 74 5.70 -12.13 -17.76
N ASN A 75 5.00 -11.78 -16.67
CA ASN A 75 4.35 -10.47 -16.44
C ASN A 75 3.22 -10.09 -17.43
N SER A 76 2.85 -10.99 -18.35
CA SER A 76 1.69 -10.82 -19.23
C SER A 76 0.41 -11.29 -18.53
N ILE A 77 -0.74 -10.72 -18.90
CA ILE A 77 -2.05 -11.16 -18.40
C ILE A 77 -2.26 -12.64 -18.78
N ILE A 78 -2.77 -13.42 -17.83
CA ILE A 78 -3.13 -14.83 -18.06
C ILE A 78 -4.47 -14.86 -18.80
N LYS A 79 -4.40 -15.12 -20.11
CA LYS A 79 -5.57 -15.19 -21.00
C LYS A 79 -5.84 -16.63 -21.41
N PHE A 80 -7.11 -17.00 -21.44
CA PHE A 80 -7.56 -18.33 -21.85
C PHE A 80 -8.86 -18.28 -22.63
N ASP A 81 -9.17 -19.38 -23.31
CA ASP A 81 -10.37 -19.57 -24.11
C ASP A 81 -11.49 -20.26 -23.31
N SER A 82 -12.59 -20.58 -24.00
CA SER A 82 -13.77 -21.21 -23.40
C SER A 82 -13.56 -22.67 -22.96
N THR A 83 -12.39 -23.27 -23.16
CA THR A 83 -12.10 -24.61 -22.62
C THR A 83 -11.93 -24.57 -21.10
N VAL A 84 -11.52 -23.44 -20.55
CA VAL A 84 -11.44 -23.21 -19.11
C VAL A 84 -12.83 -22.89 -18.58
N SER A 85 -13.37 -23.77 -17.75
CA SER A 85 -14.71 -23.64 -17.14
C SER A 85 -14.66 -23.04 -15.73
N GLY A 86 -13.49 -22.98 -15.11
CA GLY A 86 -13.31 -22.35 -13.80
C GLY A 86 -11.86 -21.94 -13.54
N VAL A 87 -11.66 -21.12 -12.52
CA VAL A 87 -10.34 -20.78 -11.97
C VAL A 87 -10.43 -20.90 -10.47
N GLN A 88 -9.41 -21.47 -9.84
CA GLN A 88 -9.32 -21.55 -8.39
C GLN A 88 -7.94 -21.11 -7.89
N LEU A 89 -7.90 -20.64 -6.64
CA LEU A 89 -6.66 -20.38 -5.93
C LEU A 89 -6.11 -21.68 -5.37
N VAL A 90 -4.82 -21.91 -5.53
CA VAL A 90 -4.12 -22.98 -4.82
C VAL A 90 -4.08 -22.60 -3.33
N PRO A 91 -4.54 -23.46 -2.40
CA PRO A 91 -4.64 -23.13 -0.99
C PRO A 91 -3.31 -22.66 -0.37
N ASN A 92 -3.38 -21.64 0.49
CA ASN A 92 -2.24 -21.10 1.24
C ASN A 92 -1.09 -20.50 0.40
N THR A 93 -1.35 -20.14 -0.86
CA THR A 93 -0.35 -19.52 -1.74
C THR A 93 -0.45 -18.00 -1.82
N PHE A 94 -1.59 -17.43 -1.43
CA PHE A 94 -1.82 -15.99 -1.48
C PHE A 94 -1.00 -15.24 -0.42
N SER A 95 -0.29 -14.20 -0.84
CA SER A 95 0.47 -13.32 0.05
C SER A 95 0.65 -11.91 -0.53
N VAL A 96 0.89 -10.94 0.35
CA VAL A 96 1.49 -9.65 -0.05
C VAL A 96 2.98 -9.90 -0.23
N SER A 97 3.44 -10.00 -1.47
CA SER A 97 4.81 -10.42 -1.80
C SER A 97 5.80 -9.26 -1.82
N ASP A 98 5.33 -8.06 -2.10
CA ASP A 98 6.19 -6.86 -2.21
C ASP A 98 5.38 -5.59 -1.90
N ILE A 99 6.01 -4.65 -1.21
CA ILE A 99 5.50 -3.30 -0.97
C ILE A 99 6.63 -2.33 -1.32
N LYS A 100 6.39 -1.45 -2.28
CA LYS A 100 7.37 -0.46 -2.74
C LYS A 100 6.82 0.94 -2.62
N VAL A 101 7.58 1.81 -1.94
CA VAL A 101 7.36 3.25 -2.00
C VAL A 101 8.01 3.76 -3.28
N LEU A 102 7.19 4.21 -4.23
CA LEU A 102 7.65 4.69 -5.55
C LEU A 102 8.10 6.16 -5.49
N SER A 103 7.43 6.97 -4.68
CA SER A 103 7.79 8.38 -4.50
C SER A 103 7.26 8.92 -3.17
N ILE A 104 7.96 9.95 -2.66
CA ILE A 104 7.53 10.82 -1.56
C ILE A 104 7.86 12.24 -2.03
N GLN A 105 6.85 13.07 -2.24
CA GLN A 105 7.03 14.43 -2.75
C GLN A 105 6.18 15.40 -1.94
N PRO A 106 6.62 16.65 -1.71
CA PRO A 106 5.75 17.68 -1.16
C PRO A 106 4.46 17.81 -1.99
N SER A 107 3.32 17.85 -1.32
CA SER A 107 2.02 17.99 -2.00
C SER A 107 1.86 19.43 -2.49
N VAL A 108 1.49 19.59 -3.76
CA VAL A 108 1.39 20.92 -4.42
C VAL A 108 0.09 21.66 -4.13
N PHE A 109 -0.93 20.96 -3.60
CA PHE A 109 -2.26 21.53 -3.32
C PHE A 109 -2.66 21.43 -1.84
N SER A 110 -1.81 20.84 -1.02
CA SER A 110 -2.05 20.71 0.42
C SER A 110 -1.25 21.78 1.17
N GLN A 111 -1.67 22.08 2.40
CA GLN A 111 -0.95 23.00 3.29
C GLN A 111 0.52 22.59 3.47
N ASP A 112 1.36 23.54 3.86
CA ASP A 112 2.78 23.31 4.11
C ASP A 112 3.02 22.07 5.00
N GLY A 113 4.01 21.25 4.60
CA GLY A 113 4.40 20.04 5.33
C GLY A 113 3.62 18.76 5.00
N PHE A 114 2.68 18.78 4.06
CA PHE A 114 2.07 17.56 3.50
C PHE A 114 2.90 16.96 2.38
N TYR A 115 2.91 15.63 2.31
CA TYR A 115 3.63 14.85 1.31
C TYR A 115 2.69 13.84 0.64
N ASP A 116 2.77 13.77 -0.68
CA ASP A 116 2.12 12.74 -1.48
C ASP A 116 3.04 11.52 -1.56
N VAL A 117 2.57 10.41 -0.98
CA VAL A 117 3.28 9.13 -0.93
C VAL A 117 2.67 8.17 -1.92
N THR A 118 3.44 7.73 -2.90
CA THR A 118 3.00 6.72 -3.88
C THR A 118 3.50 5.34 -3.46
N ILE A 119 2.58 4.40 -3.25
CA ILE A 119 2.88 3.05 -2.77
C ILE A 119 2.33 2.02 -3.77
N LYS A 120 3.17 1.06 -4.15
CA LYS A 120 2.81 -0.09 -4.96
C LYS A 120 2.82 -1.36 -4.11
N TYR A 121 1.72 -2.09 -4.13
CA TYR A 121 1.56 -3.41 -3.55
C TYR A 121 1.61 -4.46 -4.66
N THR A 122 2.28 -5.58 -4.40
CA THR A 122 2.24 -6.78 -5.24
C THR A 122 1.65 -7.93 -4.44
N PHE A 123 0.64 -8.59 -4.99
CA PHE A 123 0.00 -9.76 -4.40
C PHE A 123 0.35 -10.97 -5.24
N ALA A 124 1.06 -11.94 -4.68
CA ALA A 124 1.41 -13.18 -5.36
C ALA A 124 0.54 -14.33 -4.86
N TYR A 125 0.19 -15.23 -5.76
CA TYR A 125 -0.63 -16.41 -5.50
C TYR A 125 -0.42 -17.43 -6.62
N GLN A 126 -0.88 -18.67 -6.42
CA GLN A 126 -0.95 -19.66 -7.49
C GLN A 126 -2.39 -19.95 -7.86
N ILE A 127 -2.64 -20.21 -9.13
CA ILE A 127 -3.97 -20.54 -9.65
C ILE A 127 -3.95 -21.86 -10.40
N ASN A 128 -5.09 -22.56 -10.40
CA ASN A 128 -5.38 -23.62 -11.36
C ASN A 128 -6.48 -23.16 -12.30
N LEU A 129 -6.29 -23.46 -13.59
CA LEU A 129 -7.38 -23.42 -14.58
C LEU A 129 -8.13 -24.75 -14.49
N LEU A 130 -9.46 -24.72 -14.51
CA LEU A 130 -10.29 -25.90 -14.32
C LEU A 130 -11.08 -26.22 -15.59
N ASP A 131 -11.22 -27.51 -15.89
CA ASP A 131 -12.10 -27.99 -16.95
C ASP A 131 -13.58 -28.03 -16.49
N SER A 132 -14.47 -28.53 -17.34
CA SER A 132 -15.90 -28.65 -17.04
C SER A 132 -16.24 -29.67 -15.96
N ASN A 133 -15.30 -30.57 -15.61
CA ASN A 133 -15.43 -31.52 -14.51
C ASN A 133 -14.91 -30.93 -13.19
N GLY A 134 -14.25 -29.77 -13.23
CA GLY A 134 -13.61 -29.15 -12.08
C GLY A 134 -12.17 -29.64 -11.84
N ASP A 135 -11.58 -30.35 -12.79
CA ASP A 135 -10.22 -30.87 -12.69
C ASP A 135 -9.19 -29.84 -13.20
N PRO A 136 -8.02 -29.70 -12.54
CA PRO A 136 -6.96 -28.82 -13.02
C PRO A 136 -6.45 -29.17 -14.42
N ILE A 137 -6.43 -28.18 -15.31
CA ILE A 137 -5.91 -28.29 -16.67
C ILE A 137 -4.39 -28.08 -16.65
N PRO A 138 -3.58 -29.05 -17.13
CA PRO A 138 -2.15 -28.87 -17.24
C PRO A 138 -1.78 -27.88 -18.35
N VAL A 139 -0.84 -26.98 -18.06
CA VAL A 139 -0.19 -26.09 -19.02
C VAL A 139 1.28 -26.45 -19.18
N THR A 140 1.85 -26.15 -20.34
CA THR A 140 3.29 -26.28 -20.59
C THR A 140 4.00 -25.07 -19.98
N LEU A 141 5.03 -25.29 -19.14
CA LEU A 141 5.91 -24.26 -18.59
C LEU A 141 7.35 -24.58 -19.02
N GLY A 142 7.90 -23.76 -19.92
CA GLY A 142 9.21 -24.06 -20.54
C GLY A 142 9.18 -25.42 -21.25
N THR A 143 9.92 -26.40 -20.74
CA THR A 143 9.92 -27.80 -21.24
C THR A 143 9.08 -28.76 -20.39
N GLY A 144 8.57 -28.29 -19.25
CA GLY A 144 7.79 -29.07 -18.31
C GLY A 144 6.28 -28.84 -18.41
N THR A 145 5.54 -29.46 -17.50
CA THR A 145 4.09 -29.30 -17.36
C THR A 145 3.78 -28.94 -15.91
N THR A 146 2.87 -28.00 -15.71
CA THR A 146 2.36 -27.61 -14.38
C THR A 146 0.86 -27.40 -14.43
N THR A 147 0.18 -27.62 -13.31
CA THR A 147 -1.22 -27.19 -13.09
C THR A 147 -1.28 -25.93 -12.24
N ASP A 148 -0.26 -25.71 -11.41
CA ASP A 148 -0.17 -24.60 -10.47
C ASP A 148 0.61 -23.48 -11.16
N ILE A 149 -0.11 -22.47 -11.62
CA ILE A 149 0.45 -21.33 -12.34
C ILE A 149 0.71 -20.22 -11.34
N ASN A 150 1.97 -19.80 -11.21
CA ASN A 150 2.33 -18.61 -10.44
C ASN A 150 1.68 -17.39 -11.09
N ALA A 151 0.96 -16.63 -10.29
CA ALA A 151 0.24 -15.44 -10.71
C ALA A 151 0.46 -14.30 -9.72
N PHE A 152 0.27 -13.08 -10.21
CA PHE A 152 0.25 -11.91 -9.35
C PHE A 152 -0.64 -10.81 -9.91
N THR A 153 -1.05 -9.90 -9.02
CA THR A 153 -1.61 -8.60 -9.42
C THR A 153 -0.97 -7.49 -8.61
N THR A 154 -1.10 -6.26 -9.09
CA THR A 154 -0.51 -5.08 -8.44
C THR A 154 -1.53 -3.98 -8.25
N TYR A 155 -1.37 -3.22 -7.17
CA TYR A 155 -2.16 -2.04 -6.90
C TYR A 155 -1.25 -0.89 -6.52
N THR A 156 -1.39 0.26 -7.17
CA THR A 156 -0.64 1.48 -6.86
C THR A 156 -1.60 2.55 -6.36
N LYS A 157 -1.25 3.19 -5.25
CA LYS A 157 -2.04 4.26 -4.66
C LYS A 157 -1.19 5.46 -4.28
N LEU A 158 -1.82 6.62 -4.27
CA LEU A 158 -1.28 7.86 -3.73
C LEU A 158 -2.00 8.15 -2.41
N VAL A 159 -1.26 8.57 -1.38
CA VAL A 159 -1.82 8.99 -0.09
C VAL A 159 -1.13 10.27 0.37
N PRO A 160 -1.86 11.39 0.55
CA PRO A 160 -1.35 12.58 1.20
C PRO A 160 -1.27 12.35 2.71
N LEU A 161 -0.12 12.63 3.30
CA LEU A 161 0.08 12.58 4.75
C LEU A 161 0.91 13.76 5.21
N PHE A 162 0.60 14.28 6.39
CA PHE A 162 1.43 15.29 7.02
C PHE A 162 2.79 14.69 7.40
N GLY A 163 3.87 15.26 6.88
CA GLY A 163 5.25 14.85 7.12
C GLY A 163 6.05 15.85 7.95
N GLY A 164 5.43 16.94 8.39
CA GLY A 164 6.08 18.09 9.00
C GLY A 164 6.57 19.10 7.96
N GLU A 165 6.47 20.38 8.30
CA GLU A 165 6.96 21.49 7.48
C GLU A 165 8.45 21.33 7.15
N ALA A 166 8.78 21.45 5.86
CA ALA A 166 10.17 21.42 5.41
C ALA A 166 10.76 22.83 5.56
N SER A 167 11.90 22.96 6.24
CA SER A 167 12.67 24.19 6.16
C SER A 167 13.38 24.27 4.79
N THR A 168 13.77 25.46 4.38
CA THR A 168 14.55 25.68 3.14
C THR A 168 15.93 25.00 3.15
N SER A 169 16.35 24.47 4.31
CA SER A 169 17.62 23.76 4.49
C SER A 169 17.42 22.25 4.41
N THR A 170 18.06 21.60 3.44
CA THR A 170 17.96 20.15 3.24
C THR A 170 18.83 19.42 4.27
N VAL A 171 18.19 18.79 5.27
CA VAL A 171 18.88 17.83 6.14
C VAL A 171 19.13 16.55 5.34
N VAL A 172 20.38 16.12 5.30
CA VAL A 172 20.76 14.84 4.67
C VAL A 172 21.02 13.82 5.76
N THR A 173 20.33 12.68 5.69
CA THR A 173 20.46 11.61 6.69
C THR A 173 20.95 10.32 6.04
N LEU A 174 21.91 9.67 6.70
CA LEU A 174 22.44 8.35 6.39
C LEU A 174 22.08 7.40 7.53
N ASN A 175 21.48 6.25 7.22
CA ASN A 175 21.21 5.19 8.19
C ASN A 175 21.51 3.83 7.55
N THR A 176 22.42 3.06 8.15
CA THR A 176 22.86 1.75 7.65
C THR A 176 22.04 0.57 8.18
N LEU A 177 20.96 0.83 8.93
CA LEU A 177 20.14 -0.21 9.57
C LEU A 177 19.39 -1.11 8.56
N TYR A 178 19.00 -0.56 7.42
CA TYR A 178 18.17 -1.26 6.42
C TYR A 178 18.85 -1.43 5.06
N ASP A 179 19.93 -0.68 4.81
CA ASP A 179 20.75 -0.81 3.61
C ASP A 179 22.19 -0.40 3.96
N PRO A 180 23.20 -1.27 3.74
CA PRO A 180 24.60 -0.91 3.97
C PRO A 180 25.15 0.09 2.95
N SER A 181 24.44 0.33 1.84
CA SER A 181 24.82 1.34 0.86
C SER A 181 24.48 2.74 1.36
N SER A 182 25.38 3.70 1.09
CA SER A 182 25.23 5.07 1.57
C SER A 182 24.21 5.84 0.75
N VAL A 183 22.92 5.57 0.98
CA VAL A 183 21.82 6.31 0.37
C VAL A 183 21.58 7.58 1.20
N TYR A 184 21.81 8.73 0.58
CA TYR A 184 21.52 10.04 1.14
C TYR A 184 20.02 10.34 0.96
N SER A 185 19.26 10.40 2.05
CA SER A 185 17.89 10.93 1.97
C SER A 185 17.93 12.44 2.12
N GLN A 186 17.50 13.18 1.09
CA GLN A 186 17.20 14.61 1.19
C GLN A 186 15.89 14.78 1.93
N ALA A 187 15.91 15.42 3.11
CA ALA A 187 14.87 16.11 3.91
C ALA A 187 13.38 15.69 3.88
N ASN A 188 12.99 14.65 3.15
CA ASN A 188 11.65 14.10 3.10
C ASN A 188 11.46 13.20 4.32
N PRO A 189 10.23 13.10 4.85
CA PRO A 189 9.91 12.11 5.86
C PRO A 189 10.14 10.70 5.31
N TYR A 190 10.52 9.78 6.19
CA TYR A 190 10.54 8.35 5.91
C TYR A 190 9.12 7.80 5.95
N THR A 191 8.87 6.75 5.16
CA THR A 191 7.57 6.05 5.15
C THR A 191 7.72 4.67 5.76
N LEU A 192 6.81 4.31 6.66
CA LEU A 192 6.59 2.94 7.11
C LEU A 192 5.21 2.48 6.61
N VAL A 193 5.16 1.33 5.93
CA VAL A 193 3.93 0.73 5.42
C VAL A 193 3.79 -0.67 6.00
N GLU A 194 2.63 -0.95 6.59
CA GLU A 194 2.26 -2.25 7.11
C GLU A 194 0.99 -2.70 6.38
N ALA A 195 0.96 -3.92 5.83
CA ALA A 195 -0.19 -4.39 5.07
C ALA A 195 -0.52 -5.86 5.33
N ILE A 196 -1.81 -6.15 5.29
CA ILE A 196 -2.37 -7.51 5.32
C ILE A 196 -3.42 -7.56 4.22
N ALA A 197 -3.40 -8.60 3.39
CA ALA A 197 -4.40 -8.79 2.34
C ALA A 197 -4.98 -10.19 2.40
N ASN A 198 -6.23 -10.33 1.94
CA ASN A 198 -6.91 -11.61 1.82
C ASN A 198 -7.56 -11.73 0.44
N PRO A 199 -7.50 -12.92 -0.20
CA PRO A 199 -8.25 -13.17 -1.41
C PRO A 199 -9.73 -13.36 -1.04
N LEU A 200 -10.62 -12.57 -1.63
CA LEU A 200 -12.06 -12.64 -1.36
C LEU A 200 -12.76 -13.60 -2.31
N THR A 201 -12.39 -13.56 -3.60
CA THR A 201 -12.89 -14.48 -4.61
C THR A 201 -11.94 -14.52 -5.81
N ILE A 202 -11.95 -15.61 -6.55
CA ILE A 202 -11.30 -15.73 -7.85
C ILE A 202 -12.32 -16.29 -8.85
N ASN A 203 -12.38 -15.70 -10.03
CA ASN A 203 -13.37 -16.04 -11.04
C ASN A 203 -12.82 -15.76 -12.44
N ILE A 204 -13.54 -16.24 -13.45
CA ILE A 204 -13.28 -15.89 -14.84
C ILE A 204 -13.86 -14.51 -15.12
N GLY A 205 -13.01 -13.56 -15.51
CA GLY A 205 -13.42 -12.26 -16.04
C GLY A 205 -13.62 -12.34 -17.54
N THR A 206 -14.61 -11.62 -18.07
CA THR A 206 -14.91 -11.57 -19.51
C THR A 206 -14.59 -10.21 -20.10
N TYR A 207 -13.77 -10.17 -21.15
CA TYR A 207 -13.28 -8.94 -21.77
C TYR A 207 -13.62 -8.92 -23.26
N VAL A 208 -14.19 -7.82 -23.74
CA VAL A 208 -14.42 -7.61 -25.17
C VAL A 208 -13.26 -6.80 -25.75
N VAL A 209 -12.42 -7.44 -26.55
CA VAL A 209 -11.28 -6.81 -27.23
C VAL A 209 -11.57 -6.79 -28.73
N GLY A 210 -12.01 -5.63 -29.22
CA GLY A 210 -12.48 -5.50 -30.60
C GLY A 210 -13.78 -6.29 -30.80
N THR A 211 -13.73 -7.35 -31.62
CA THR A 211 -14.85 -8.25 -31.88
C THR A 211 -14.73 -9.60 -31.18
N GLU A 212 -13.65 -9.84 -30.45
CA GLU A 212 -13.36 -11.11 -29.78
C GLU A 212 -13.60 -11.01 -28.27
N THR A 213 -13.99 -12.15 -27.68
CA THR A 213 -14.13 -12.29 -26.24
C THR A 213 -12.91 -12.99 -25.67
N GLU A 214 -12.19 -12.32 -24.80
CA GLU A 214 -11.07 -12.87 -24.04
C GLU A 214 -11.52 -13.18 -22.60
N TYR A 215 -11.00 -14.28 -22.03
CA TYR A 215 -11.24 -14.64 -20.64
C TYR A 215 -9.95 -14.52 -19.83
N HIS A 216 -10.03 -13.90 -18.65
CA HIS A 216 -8.90 -13.70 -17.76
C HIS A 216 -9.17 -14.30 -16.38
N ALA A 217 -8.08 -14.63 -15.66
CA ALA A 217 -8.17 -14.98 -14.24
C ALA A 217 -8.27 -13.69 -13.40
N ASP A 218 -9.42 -13.45 -12.80
CA ASP A 218 -9.70 -12.25 -12.02
C ASP A 218 -9.84 -12.57 -10.54
N ILE A 219 -9.04 -11.90 -9.71
CA ILE A 219 -9.05 -12.03 -8.26
C ILE A 219 -9.59 -10.76 -7.63
N THR A 220 -10.47 -10.90 -6.63
CA THR A 220 -10.88 -9.79 -5.76
C THR A 220 -10.10 -9.88 -4.45
N ILE A 221 -9.50 -8.77 -4.02
CA ILE A 221 -8.61 -8.73 -2.86
C ILE A 221 -9.11 -7.69 -1.86
N GLY A 222 -9.22 -8.08 -0.59
CA GLY A 222 -9.39 -7.14 0.51
C GLY A 222 -8.03 -6.78 1.09
N LEU A 223 -7.67 -5.50 1.08
CA LEU A 223 -6.40 -4.98 1.59
C LEU A 223 -6.64 -4.11 2.83
N PHE A 224 -5.96 -4.44 3.93
CA PHE A 224 -5.80 -3.56 5.08
C PHE A 224 -4.38 -2.99 5.07
N THR A 225 -4.25 -1.67 5.20
CA THR A 225 -2.94 -1.01 5.23
C THR A 225 -2.88 0.07 6.30
N ILE A 226 -1.71 0.22 6.92
CA ILE A 226 -1.35 1.33 7.79
C ILE A 226 -0.12 2.01 7.18
N ILE A 227 -0.21 3.32 6.99
CA ILE A 227 0.85 4.15 6.41
C ILE A 227 1.24 5.21 7.43
N LYS A 228 2.54 5.38 7.66
CA LYS A 228 3.10 6.36 8.60
C LYS A 228 4.22 7.13 7.93
N LEU A 229 4.19 8.45 8.04
CA LEU A 229 5.32 9.33 7.78
C LEU A 229 6.02 9.67 9.09
N PHE A 230 7.33 9.45 9.14
CA PHE A 230 8.13 9.72 10.33
C PHE A 230 9.47 10.39 9.99
N ARG A 231 10.04 11.08 10.98
CA ARG A 231 11.41 11.61 10.90
C ARG A 231 12.21 11.13 12.10
N ILE A 232 13.52 11.04 11.92
CA ILE A 232 14.44 10.71 13.00
C ILE A 232 14.70 12.00 13.80
N VAL A 233 14.40 11.99 15.08
CA VAL A 233 14.57 13.14 15.98
C VAL A 233 15.13 12.70 17.34
N ASN A 234 15.76 13.63 18.04
CA ASN A 234 16.11 13.47 19.45
C ASN A 234 14.98 14.04 20.31
N MET A 235 14.43 13.25 21.24
CA MET A 235 13.26 13.68 22.01
C MET A 235 13.15 13.00 23.37
N LEU A 236 12.45 13.67 24.29
CA LEU A 236 11.93 13.09 25.53
C LEU A 236 10.47 12.67 25.29
N VAL A 237 10.07 11.48 25.75
CA VAL A 237 8.73 10.91 25.48
C VAL A 237 8.02 10.56 26.78
N ALA A 238 6.80 11.09 26.96
CA ALA A 238 5.84 10.59 27.94
C ALA A 238 4.91 9.58 27.23
N SER A 239 4.80 8.37 27.76
CA SER A 239 3.94 7.32 27.19
C SER A 239 2.62 7.22 27.96
N ALA A 240 1.49 7.20 27.24
CA ALA A 240 0.14 7.10 27.80
C ALA A 240 -0.63 5.87 27.26
N GLY A 241 0.07 4.89 26.68
CA GLY A 241 -0.52 3.68 26.12
C GLY A 241 -0.55 3.66 24.59
N ASN A 242 -1.51 2.92 24.03
CA ASN A 242 -1.57 2.64 22.59
C ASN A 242 -1.98 3.87 21.78
N CYS A 243 -1.37 4.04 20.61
CA CYS A 243 -1.61 5.18 19.74
C CYS A 243 -2.63 4.81 18.65
N ASP A 244 -3.85 5.36 18.70
CA ASP A 244 -4.91 5.09 17.73
C ASP A 244 -4.53 5.56 16.31
N VAL A 245 -4.92 4.82 15.28
CA VAL A 245 -4.60 5.11 13.87
C VAL A 245 -5.87 5.54 13.15
N PRO A 246 -5.99 6.83 12.77
CA PRO A 246 -7.20 7.34 12.13
C PRO A 246 -7.38 6.72 10.74
N VAL A 247 -8.63 6.67 10.25
CA VAL A 247 -8.90 6.29 8.86
C VAL A 247 -8.30 7.37 7.95
N CYS A 248 -7.64 6.99 6.87
CA CYS A 248 -7.12 7.97 5.92
C CYS A 248 -8.29 8.74 5.30
N ASP A 249 -8.12 10.05 5.13
CA ASP A 249 -9.09 10.83 4.39
C ASP A 249 -9.20 10.24 2.97
N PRO A 250 -10.41 9.91 2.52
CA PRO A 250 -10.58 9.40 1.17
C PRO A 250 -10.13 10.51 0.22
N ILE A 251 -9.12 10.21 -0.61
CA ILE A 251 -9.03 10.85 -1.91
C ILE A 251 -10.25 10.31 -2.64
N GLN A 252 -11.38 10.99 -2.50
CA GLN A 252 -12.65 10.52 -3.06
C GLN A 252 -12.40 10.19 -4.53
N PRO A 253 -12.84 9.02 -5.03
CA PRO A 253 -12.91 8.75 -6.46
C PRO A 253 -14.09 9.54 -7.08
N GLY A 254 -14.21 10.82 -6.72
CA GLY A 254 -15.14 11.79 -7.25
C GLY A 254 -14.44 12.74 -8.22
N ASP A 255 -15.18 13.70 -8.77
CA ASP A 255 -14.63 14.71 -9.67
C ASP A 255 -13.46 15.44 -8.98
N PRO A 256 -12.22 15.41 -9.52
CA PRO A 256 -11.11 16.17 -8.97
C PRO A 256 -11.43 17.66 -8.79
N CYS A 257 -12.39 18.19 -9.56
CA CYS A 257 -12.88 19.55 -9.39
C CYS A 257 -13.68 19.74 -8.11
N GLU A 258 -14.47 18.75 -7.66
CA GLU A 258 -15.19 18.84 -6.38
C GLU A 258 -14.22 18.83 -5.20
N TYR A 259 -13.19 17.97 -5.24
CA TYR A 259 -12.13 17.99 -4.24
C TYR A 259 -11.43 19.35 -4.23
N PHE A 260 -10.99 19.84 -5.40
CA PHE A 260 -10.34 21.14 -5.52
C PHE A 260 -11.22 22.29 -4.98
N ASN A 261 -12.52 22.28 -5.29
CA ASN A 261 -13.47 23.30 -4.81
C ASN A 261 -13.75 23.19 -3.30
N SER A 262 -13.46 22.05 -2.67
CA SER A 262 -13.58 21.86 -1.22
C SER A 262 -12.35 22.34 -0.44
N LEU A 263 -11.21 22.53 -1.11
CA LEU A 263 -10.00 23.04 -0.48
C LEU A 263 -10.23 24.48 0.00
N PRO A 264 -9.81 24.84 1.22
CA PRO A 264 -9.86 26.22 1.67
C PRO A 264 -8.99 27.07 0.75
N PHE A 265 -9.50 28.26 0.38
CA PHE A 265 -8.73 29.19 -0.43
C PHE A 265 -7.42 29.57 0.30
N PRO A 266 -6.25 29.42 -0.32
CA PRO A 266 -4.96 29.61 0.35
C PRO A 266 -4.62 31.11 0.44
N PHE A 267 -5.33 31.85 1.29
CA PHE A 267 -5.12 33.29 1.43
C PHE A 267 -3.67 33.65 1.80
N ASP A 268 -3.03 32.86 2.63
CA ASP A 268 -1.66 33.12 3.11
C ASP A 268 -0.61 33.00 2.00
N ASP A 269 -0.87 32.23 0.94
CA ASP A 269 0.02 32.12 -0.23
C ASP A 269 -0.13 33.32 -1.17
N PHE A 270 -1.35 33.88 -1.26
CA PHE A 270 -1.65 35.03 -2.11
C PHE A 270 -1.40 36.38 -1.42
N ASP A 271 -1.52 36.43 -0.10
CA ASP A 271 -1.27 37.59 0.75
C ASP A 271 -0.33 37.22 1.91
N PRO A 272 0.94 36.90 1.61
CA PRO A 272 1.89 36.45 2.63
C PRO A 272 2.10 37.55 3.69
N PRO A 273 2.14 37.19 4.99
CA PRO A 273 2.23 38.17 6.07
C PRO A 273 3.49 39.04 5.94
N SER A 274 3.30 40.36 6.00
CA SER A 274 4.35 41.36 5.76
C SER A 274 5.46 41.43 6.83
N SER A 275 5.42 40.58 7.85
CA SER A 275 6.42 40.54 8.91
C SER A 275 6.83 39.11 9.23
N LEU A 276 8.11 38.80 8.96
CA LEU A 276 8.80 37.62 9.47
C LEU A 276 8.91 37.77 11.00
N VAL A 277 8.30 36.85 11.74
CA VAL A 277 8.54 36.67 13.19
C VAL A 277 9.61 35.60 13.38
#